data_AF-A0AAV0IP16-F1
#
_entry.id   AF-A0AAV0IP16-F1
#
_cell.length_a   1.000
_cell.length_b   1.000
_cell.length_c   1.000
_cell.angle_alpha   90.00
_cell.angle_beta   90.00
_cell.angle_gamma   90.00
#
_symmetry.space_group_name_H-M   'P 1'
#
loop_
_entity.id
_entity.type
_entity.pdbx_description
1 polymer ?
#
loop_
_entity_poly.entity_id
_entity_poly.type
_entity_poly.pdbx_seq_one_letter_code
_entity_poly.pdbx_strand_id
1 'polypeptide(L)'
;MFPVVFSAITFNIFRGEVLEGQVHKVFKHGVFLRCGPMEHIYLSCTKMPGYRYVPGENPEFINEKSPPVGKDDLVRFMVMGTKWLEADREFQALASLEGDFLGPLPRPEI
;
A
#
# COMPACT_ATOMS: atom_id res chain seq x y z
N MET A 1 37.42 -16.39 11.54
CA MET A 1 36.08 -15.76 11.56
C MET A 1 35.52 -15.95 12.97
N PHE A 2 35.11 -14.89 13.66
CA PHE A 2 34.63 -14.95 15.05
C PHE A 2 33.12 -14.65 15.09
N PRO A 3 32.33 -15.36 15.91
CA PRO A 3 30.90 -15.11 16.04
C PRO A 3 30.65 -13.74 16.70
N VAL A 4 29.73 -12.97 16.14
CA VAL A 4 29.29 -11.68 16.68
C VAL A 4 27.83 -11.79 17.09
N VAL A 5 27.52 -11.42 18.33
CA VAL A 5 26.16 -11.26 18.83
C VAL A 5 25.80 -9.79 18.74
N PHE A 6 24.71 -9.47 18.04
CA PHE A 6 24.22 -8.11 17.90
C PHE A 6 22.69 -8.08 17.93
N SER A 7 22.14 -6.88 18.04
CA SER A 7 20.71 -6.61 17.92
C SER A 7 20.50 -5.44 16.97
N ALA A 8 19.41 -5.49 16.20
CA ALA A 8 19.06 -4.45 15.24
C ALA A 8 17.55 -4.20 15.26
N ILE A 9 17.16 -2.99 14.88
CA ILE A 9 15.77 -2.65 14.64
C ILE A 9 15.43 -3.11 13.22
N THR A 10 14.31 -3.83 13.08
CA THR A 10 13.80 -4.28 11.79
C THR A 10 12.41 -3.70 11.54
N PHE A 11 12.09 -3.50 10.27
CA PHE A 11 10.73 -3.18 9.84
C PHE A 11 10.09 -4.47 9.33
N ASN A 12 9.08 -4.97 10.04
CA ASN A 12 8.49 -6.28 9.76
C ASN A 12 6.98 -6.15 9.59
N ILE A 13 6.53 -6.05 8.34
CA ILE A 13 5.11 -6.08 8.01
C ILE A 13 4.57 -7.52 8.12
N PHE A 14 3.38 -7.69 8.69
CA PHE A 14 2.74 -9.00 8.81
C PHE A 14 1.27 -9.01 8.35
N ARG A 15 0.77 -10.21 8.02
CA ARG A 15 -0.62 -10.41 7.60
C ARG A 15 -1.59 -9.98 8.70
N GLY A 16 -2.61 -9.19 8.33
CA GLY A 16 -3.63 -8.66 9.23
C GLY A 16 -3.26 -7.31 9.86
N GLU A 17 -2.03 -6.84 9.67
CA GLU A 17 -1.62 -5.51 10.11
C GLU A 17 -2.31 -4.41 9.30
N VAL A 18 -2.70 -3.32 9.96
CA VAL A 18 -3.26 -2.13 9.33
C VAL A 18 -2.18 -1.05 9.32
N LEU A 19 -1.87 -0.54 8.14
CA LEU A 19 -0.80 0.42 7.91
C LEU A 19 -1.30 1.59 7.05
N GLU A 20 -0.54 2.67 7.07
CA GLU A 20 -0.76 3.84 6.24
C GLU A 20 0.40 3.96 5.25
N GLY A 21 0.07 4.15 3.98
CA GLY A 21 1.07 4.27 2.93
C GLY A 21 0.67 5.26 1.85
N GLN A 22 1.66 5.81 1.18
CA GLN A 22 1.47 6.77 0.11
C GLN A 22 1.45 6.07 -1.25
N VAL A 23 0.46 6.38 -2.08
CA VAL A 23 0.40 5.90 -3.46
C VAL A 23 1.50 6.56 -4.29
N HIS A 24 2.38 5.76 -4.90
CA HIS A 24 3.43 6.28 -5.77
C HIS A 24 3.27 5.91 -7.25
N LYS A 25 2.51 4.85 -7.54
CA LYS A 25 2.17 4.43 -8.91
C LYS A 25 0.71 4.02 -9.00
N VAL A 26 0.03 4.47 -10.05
CA VAL A 26 -1.36 4.12 -10.35
C VAL A 26 -1.42 3.43 -11.71
N PHE A 27 -2.03 2.25 -11.74
CA PHE A 27 -2.26 1.45 -12.95
C PHE A 27 -3.73 1.07 -13.07
N LYS A 28 -4.16 0.67 -14.26
CA LYS A 28 -5.54 0.20 -14.52
C LYS A 28 -6.01 -0.89 -13.55
N HIS A 29 -5.10 -1.75 -13.08
CA HIS A 29 -5.42 -2.92 -12.26
C HIS A 29 -5.17 -2.72 -10.76
N GLY A 30 -4.66 -1.57 -10.35
CA GLY A 30 -4.36 -1.30 -8.94
C GLY A 30 -3.31 -0.22 -8.76
N VAL A 31 -2.87 -0.05 -7.52
CA VAL A 31 -1.89 0.95 -7.13
C VAL A 31 -0.73 0.32 -6.38
N PHE A 32 0.43 0.96 -6.42
CA PHE A 32 1.54 0.65 -5.52
C PHE A 32 1.66 1.73 -4.46
N LEU A 33 1.84 1.25 -3.23
CA LEU A 33 1.97 2.05 -2.01
C LEU A 33 3.39 1.93 -1.47
N ARG A 34 3.88 3.00 -0.84
CA ARG A 34 5.09 3.01 -0.02
C ARG A 34 4.71 3.17 1.44
N CYS A 35 5.25 2.35 2.33
CA CYS A 35 5.08 2.43 3.77
C CYS A 35 6.44 2.21 4.44
N GLY A 36 7.00 3.27 5.03
CA GLY A 36 8.36 3.24 5.56
C GLY A 36 9.38 2.79 4.50
N PRO A 37 10.21 1.77 4.79
CA PRO A 37 11.20 1.26 3.83
C PRO A 37 10.62 0.35 2.74
N MET A 38 9.32 -0.01 2.80
CA MET A 38 8.70 -0.90 1.82
C MET A 38 8.03 -0.11 0.70
N GLU A 39 8.51 -0.29 -0.54
CA GLU A 39 7.96 0.38 -1.72
C GLU A 39 7.04 -0.51 -2.58
N HIS A 40 7.04 -1.81 -2.33
CA HIS A 40 6.38 -2.82 -3.17
C HIS A 40 5.13 -3.40 -2.51
N ILE A 41 4.24 -2.51 -2.05
CA ILE A 41 2.93 -2.88 -1.50
C ILE A 41 1.89 -2.69 -2.60
N TYR A 42 1.31 -3.78 -3.09
CA TYR A 42 0.36 -3.77 -4.19
C TYR A 42 -1.08 -3.87 -3.69
N LEU A 43 -1.91 -2.89 -4.07
CA LEU A 43 -3.34 -2.87 -3.82
C LEU A 43 -4.08 -3.06 -5.16
N SER A 44 -4.67 -4.24 -5.34
CA SER A 44 -5.44 -4.56 -6.56
C SER A 44 -6.78 -3.81 -6.55
N CYS A 45 -7.26 -3.40 -7.73
CA CYS A 45 -8.60 -2.84 -7.89
C CYS A 45 -9.71 -3.79 -7.41
N THR A 46 -9.49 -5.11 -7.46
CA THR A 46 -10.43 -6.12 -6.94
C THR A 46 -10.57 -6.08 -5.41
N LYS A 47 -9.60 -5.44 -4.73
CA LYS A 47 -9.54 -5.24 -3.28
C LYS A 47 -9.85 -3.80 -2.87
N MET A 48 -10.47 -3.03 -3.76
CA MET A 48 -10.91 -1.66 -3.55
C MET A 48 -12.42 -1.57 -3.81
N PRO A 49 -13.28 -2.06 -2.91
CA PRO A 49 -14.72 -2.12 -3.15
C PRO A 49 -15.32 -0.74 -3.43
N GLY A 50 -16.13 -0.65 -4.50
CA GLY A 50 -16.78 0.60 -4.94
C GLY A 50 -15.89 1.57 -5.73
N TYR A 51 -14.60 1.28 -5.88
CA TYR A 51 -13.69 2.10 -6.67
C TYR A 51 -13.69 1.70 -8.15
N ARG A 52 -13.67 2.69 -9.04
CA ARG A 52 -13.49 2.51 -10.49
C ARG A 52 -12.30 3.29 -11.01
N TYR A 53 -11.54 2.67 -11.89
CA TYR A 53 -10.39 3.30 -12.53
C TYR A 53 -10.82 4.38 -13.53
N VAL A 54 -10.16 5.53 -13.49
CA VAL A 54 -10.31 6.63 -14.44
C VAL A 54 -8.96 6.88 -15.13
N PRO A 55 -8.87 6.69 -16.45
CA PRO A 55 -7.64 7.00 -17.19
C PRO A 55 -7.49 8.51 -17.39
N GLY A 56 -6.25 8.97 -17.59
CA GLY A 56 -5.95 10.37 -17.88
C GLY A 56 -4.47 10.68 -17.65
N GLU A 57 -4.12 11.98 -17.65
CA GLU A 57 -2.79 12.46 -17.27
C GLU A 57 -2.48 12.14 -15.80
N ASN A 58 -3.50 12.26 -14.94
CA ASN A 58 -3.47 11.88 -13.53
C ASN A 58 -4.46 10.73 -13.31
N PRO A 59 -4.07 9.47 -13.58
CA PRO A 59 -4.96 8.34 -13.39
C PRO A 59 -5.26 8.14 -11.90
N GLU A 60 -6.51 7.80 -11.60
CA GLU A 60 -6.99 7.64 -10.23
C GLU A 60 -8.12 6.60 -10.15
N PHE A 61 -8.43 6.18 -8.92
CA PHE A 61 -9.58 5.35 -8.60
C PHE A 61 -10.61 6.21 -7.88
N ILE A 62 -11.85 6.27 -8.40
CA ILE A 62 -12.92 7.09 -7.81
C ILE A 62 -14.04 6.23 -7.24
N ASN A 63 -14.65 6.70 -6.14
CA ASN A 63 -15.76 6.08 -5.45
C ASN A 63 -16.81 7.16 -5.15
N GLU A 64 -18.09 6.82 -5.20
CA GLU A 64 -19.18 7.78 -4.94
C GLU A 64 -19.29 8.16 -3.46
N LYS A 65 -18.83 7.28 -2.56
CA LYS A 65 -19.00 7.41 -1.10
C LYS A 65 -17.69 7.74 -0.36
N SER A 66 -16.55 7.66 -1.04
CA SER A 66 -15.23 7.82 -0.46
C SER A 66 -14.35 8.71 -1.34
N PRO A 67 -13.35 9.41 -0.78
CA PRO A 67 -12.41 10.18 -1.57
C PRO A 67 -11.71 9.34 -2.65
N PRO A 68 -11.24 9.96 -3.74
CA PRO A 68 -10.46 9.27 -4.76
C PRO A 68 -9.13 8.76 -4.20
N VAL A 69 -8.55 7.78 -4.88
CA VAL A 69 -7.21 7.26 -4.64
C VAL A 69 -6.38 7.50 -5.89
N GLY A 70 -5.55 8.54 -5.84
CA GLY A 70 -4.62 8.93 -6.89
C GLY A 70 -3.18 8.90 -6.41
N LYS A 71 -2.28 9.39 -7.26
CA LYS A 71 -0.87 9.55 -6.91
C LYS A 71 -0.72 10.51 -5.72
N ASP A 72 0.22 10.20 -4.84
CA ASP A 72 0.59 10.95 -3.63
C ASP A 72 -0.46 10.95 -2.49
N ASP A 73 -1.62 10.31 -2.69
CA ASP A 73 -2.61 10.14 -1.63
C ASP A 73 -2.14 9.14 -0.56
N LEU A 74 -2.46 9.45 0.69
CA LEU A 74 -2.28 8.55 1.82
C LEU A 74 -3.47 7.61 1.92
N VAL A 75 -3.20 6.32 2.02
CA VAL A 75 -4.21 5.26 2.10
C VAL A 75 -3.93 4.40 3.31
N ARG A 76 -4.96 4.20 4.14
CA ARG A 76 -4.96 3.20 5.19
C ARG A 76 -5.45 1.87 4.62
N PHE A 77 -4.62 0.84 4.72
CA PHE A 77 -4.88 -0.48 4.15
C PHE A 77 -4.56 -1.59 5.13
N MET A 78 -5.16 -2.76 4.91
CA MET A 78 -4.80 -4.00 5.62
C MET A 78 -3.87 -4.85 4.78
N VAL A 79 -2.84 -5.42 5.40
CA VAL A 79 -1.92 -6.35 4.75
C VAL A 79 -2.56 -7.73 4.64
N MET A 80 -2.72 -8.23 3.42
CA MET A 80 -3.23 -9.57 3.15
C MET A 80 -2.15 -10.65 3.24
N GLY A 81 -0.90 -10.30 2.91
CA GLY A 81 0.23 -11.22 2.93
C GLY A 81 1.50 -10.58 2.42
N THR A 82 2.64 -11.19 2.75
CA THR A 82 3.97 -10.75 2.34
C THR A 82 4.70 -11.87 1.60
N LYS A 83 5.64 -11.49 0.74
CA LYS A 83 6.49 -12.42 -0.01
C LYS A 83 7.91 -11.86 -0.09
N TRP A 84 8.89 -12.68 0.22
CA TRP A 84 10.30 -12.37 -0.06
C TRP A 84 10.60 -12.62 -1.54
N LEU A 85 11.21 -11.64 -2.20
CA LEU A 85 11.67 -11.76 -3.57
C LEU A 85 13.19 -11.79 -3.59
N GLU A 86 13.74 -13.00 -3.79
CA GLU A 86 15.20 -13.25 -3.73
C GLU A 86 15.99 -12.42 -4.74
N ALA A 87 15.44 -12.22 -5.95
CA ALA A 87 16.12 -11.51 -7.03
C ALA A 87 16.42 -10.04 -6.67
N ASP A 88 15.44 -9.38 -6.05
CA ASP A 88 15.53 -7.96 -5.68
C ASP A 88 15.99 -7.79 -4.23
N ARG A 89 16.05 -8.89 -3.45
CA ARG A 89 16.33 -8.90 -2.01
C ARG A 89 15.40 -7.98 -1.21
N GLU A 90 14.12 -8.01 -1.57
CA GLU A 90 13.09 -7.16 -0.98
C GLU A 90 11.83 -7.93 -0.62
N PHE A 91 11.09 -7.39 0.35
CA PHE A 91 9.74 -7.86 0.66
C PHE A 91 8.70 -7.14 -0.20
N GLN A 92 7.75 -7.91 -0.71
CA GLN A 92 6.54 -7.41 -1.34
C GLN A 92 5.35 -7.71 -0.43
N ALA A 93 4.31 -6.89 -0.52
CA ALA A 93 3.07 -7.12 0.21
C ALA A 93 1.85 -6.95 -0.69
N LEU A 94 0.79 -7.68 -0.36
CA LEU A 94 -0.54 -7.47 -0.91
C LEU A 94 -1.40 -6.73 0.11
N ALA A 95 -2.14 -5.74 -0.36
CA ALA A 95 -2.99 -4.89 0.46
C ALA A 95 -4.47 -5.01 0.09
N SER A 96 -5.35 -4.64 1.02
CA SER A 96 -6.80 -4.60 0.84
C SER A 96 -7.43 -3.37 1.50
N LEU A 97 -8.52 -2.89 0.90
CA LEU A 97 -9.46 -1.92 1.48
C LEU A 97 -10.81 -2.59 1.85
N GLU A 98 -10.88 -3.92 1.83
CA GLU A 98 -12.05 -4.66 2.33
C GLU A 98 -12.05 -4.61 3.87
N GLY A 99 -13.01 -3.88 4.45
CA GLY A 99 -13.18 -3.75 5.89
C GLY A 99 -13.57 -2.33 6.30
N ASP A 100 -13.90 -2.16 7.58
CA ASP A 100 -14.28 -0.85 8.12
C ASP A 100 -13.04 0.01 8.37
N PHE A 101 -13.21 1.33 8.21
CA PHE A 101 -12.17 2.35 8.46
C PHE A 101 -10.89 2.24 7.60
N LEU A 102 -10.95 1.55 6.47
CA LEU A 102 -9.90 1.50 5.44
C LEU A 102 -10.21 2.47 4.29
N GLY A 103 -9.18 2.91 3.58
CA GLY A 103 -9.29 3.81 2.44
C GLY A 103 -8.40 5.05 2.52
N PRO A 104 -8.58 6.01 1.61
CA PRO A 104 -7.82 7.25 1.59
C PRO A 104 -8.07 8.10 2.84
N LEU A 105 -6.99 8.71 3.33
CA LEU A 105 -6.99 9.61 4.48
C LEU A 105 -7.11 11.06 4.01
N PRO A 106 -7.66 11.96 4.86
CA PRO A 106 -7.67 13.38 4.57
C PRO A 106 -6.26 13.87 4.34
N ARG A 107 -6.05 14.66 3.29
CA ARG A 107 -4.78 15.39 3.14
C ARG A 107 -4.69 16.37 4.31
N PRO A 108 -3.54 16.45 5.01
CA PRO A 108 -3.37 17.45 6.05
C PRO A 108 -3.57 18.83 5.44
N GLU A 109 -4.53 19.60 5.98
CA GLU A 109 -4.71 21.01 5.64
C GLU A 109 -3.46 21.76 6.13
N ILE A 110 -2.72 22.36 5.20
CA ILE A 110 -1.57 23.24 5.49
C ILE A 110 -2.09 24.68 5.55
#